data_AF-A0A3L8CA38-F1
#
_entry.id   AF-A0A3L8CA38-F1
#
_cell.length_a   1.000
_cell.length_b   1.000
_cell.length_c   1.000
_cell.angle_alpha   90.00
_cell.angle_beta   90.00
_cell.angle_gamma   90.00
#
_symmetry.space_group_name_H-M   'P 1'
#
loop_
_entity.id
_entity.type
_entity.pdbx_description
1 polymer ?
#
loop_
_entity_poly.entity_id
_entity_poly.type
_entity_poly.pdbx_seq_one_letter_code
_entity_poly.pdbx_strand_id
1 'polypeptide(L)'
;EHFIGRMGRHRWLIATPRDGVYYDGEQLIHERQCPIEWQKLAQNVDDPHGDMWLTYYSHIFNPARLNPKVMQGHLPARFWKNLPEGALIPGLITQARTGKQQDGQASSIKGRGGKRIALGDGERGSAVNSE
;
A
#
# COMPACT_ATOMS: atom_id res chain seq x y z
N GLU A 1 -6.64 20.40 14.18
CA GLU A 1 -5.21 20.03 14.36
C GLU A 1 -4.88 18.54 14.19
N HIS A 2 -5.75 17.59 14.57
CA HIS A 2 -5.38 16.16 14.57
C HIS A 2 -4.99 15.55 13.20
N PHE A 3 -5.56 16.00 12.08
CA PHE A 3 -5.25 15.44 10.76
C PHE A 3 -3.94 15.97 10.18
N ILE A 4 -3.64 17.26 10.39
CA ILE A 4 -2.42 17.91 9.89
C ILE A 4 -1.17 17.25 10.49
N GLY A 5 -1.15 17.07 11.82
CA GLY A 5 -0.01 16.44 12.50
C GLY A 5 0.23 14.97 12.12
N ARG A 6 -0.81 14.24 11.68
CA ARG A 6 -0.71 12.82 11.31
C ARG A 6 -0.34 12.61 9.85
N MET A 7 -0.81 13.49 8.96
CA MET A 7 -0.54 13.42 7.53
C MET A 7 0.66 14.27 7.11
N GLY A 8 1.30 14.97 8.05
CA GLY A 8 2.53 15.72 7.81
C GLY A 8 2.37 16.77 6.70
N ARG A 9 3.34 16.82 5.78
CA ARG A 9 3.33 17.73 4.62
C ARG A 9 2.61 17.13 3.40
N HIS A 10 1.92 16.00 3.54
CA HIS A 10 1.19 15.42 2.42
C HIS A 10 -0.02 16.28 2.09
N ARG A 11 -0.28 16.43 0.79
CA ARG A 11 -1.49 17.08 0.29
C ARG A 11 -2.65 16.10 0.40
N TRP A 12 -3.77 16.56 0.93
CA TRP A 12 -4.95 15.72 1.08
C TRP A 12 -6.23 16.55 0.96
N LEU A 13 -7.30 15.87 0.55
CA LEU A 13 -8.62 16.45 0.38
C LEU A 13 -9.64 15.55 1.04
N ILE A 14 -10.51 16.14 1.85
CA ILE A 14 -11.73 15.50 2.36
C ILE A 14 -12.89 16.26 1.77
N ALA A 15 -13.57 15.65 0.81
CA ALA A 15 -14.77 16.20 0.19
C ALA A 15 -16.01 15.48 0.73
N THR A 16 -16.93 16.23 1.33
CA THR A 16 -18.28 15.74 1.66
C THR A 16 -19.31 16.51 0.81
N PRO A 17 -20.55 16.01 0.67
CA PRO A 17 -21.58 16.71 -0.08
C PRO A 17 -21.92 18.12 0.47
N ARG A 18 -21.56 18.40 1.73
CA ARG A 18 -21.80 19.69 2.40
C ARG A 18 -20.50 20.50 2.44
N ASP A 19 -19.50 19.99 3.14
CA ASP A 19 -18.25 20.69 3.39
C ASP A 19 -17.07 20.06 2.65
N GLY A 20 -16.08 20.87 2.30
CA GLY A 20 -14.80 20.45 1.74
C GLY A 20 -13.64 20.96 2.58
N VAL A 21 -12.66 20.11 2.83
CA VAL A 21 -11.41 20.49 3.51
C VAL A 21 -10.25 20.05 2.65
N TYR A 22 -9.44 21.01 2.21
CA TYR A 22 -8.23 20.77 1.44
C TYR A 22 -7.01 21.23 2.24
N TYR A 23 -5.95 20.43 2.21
CA TYR A 23 -4.67 20.77 2.82
C TYR A 23 -3.59 20.72 1.75
N ASP A 24 -2.88 21.83 1.57
CA ASP A 24 -1.83 21.98 0.56
C ASP A 24 -0.43 21.55 1.05
N GLY A 25 -0.29 21.18 2.32
CA GLY A 25 0.99 20.87 2.96
C GLY A 25 1.42 21.90 4.00
N GLU A 26 0.83 23.11 3.98
CA GLU A 26 1.17 24.24 4.85
C GLU A 26 -0.07 24.90 5.45
N GLN A 27 -1.17 25.02 4.71
CA GLN A 27 -2.40 25.67 5.09
C GLN A 27 -3.62 24.76 4.87
N LEU A 28 -4.59 24.89 5.76
CA LEU A 28 -5.86 24.20 5.71
C LEU A 28 -6.93 25.13 5.12
N ILE A 29 -7.43 24.80 3.94
CA ILE A 29 -8.53 25.49 3.28
C ILE A 29 -9.82 24.74 3.60
N HIS A 30 -10.74 25.41 4.30
CA HIS A 30 -12.04 24.85 4.64
C HIS A 30 -13.14 25.64 3.95
N GLU A 31 -13.93 24.93 3.15
CA GLU A 31 -15.07 25.47 2.42
C GLU A 31 -16.36 24.84 2.94
N ARG A 32 -17.31 25.67 3.40
CA ARG A 32 -18.64 25.23 3.86
C ARG A 32 -19.55 24.74 2.73
N GLN A 33 -19.16 25.00 1.48
CA GLN A 33 -19.82 24.47 0.30
C GLN A 33 -18.74 23.82 -0.55
N CYS A 34 -18.68 22.48 -0.54
CA CYS A 34 -17.64 21.78 -1.27
C CYS A 34 -17.69 22.10 -2.78
N PRO A 35 -16.62 22.69 -3.36
CA PRO A 35 -16.55 22.97 -4.79
C PRO A 35 -16.74 21.69 -5.60
N ILE A 36 -17.40 21.79 -6.76
CA ILE A 36 -17.63 20.64 -7.67
C ILE A 36 -16.29 20.03 -8.10
N GLU A 37 -15.26 20.85 -8.29
CA GLU A 37 -13.91 20.39 -8.65
C GLU A 37 -13.31 19.47 -7.58
N TRP A 38 -13.50 19.81 -6.30
CA TRP A 38 -13.02 18.98 -5.19
C TRP A 38 -13.80 17.67 -5.10
N GLN A 39 -15.10 17.69 -5.37
CA GLN A 39 -15.90 16.47 -5.44
C GLN A 39 -15.44 15.55 -6.58
N LYS A 40 -15.15 16.12 -7.76
CA LYS A 40 -14.59 15.38 -8.90
C LYS A 40 -13.22 14.82 -8.60
N LEU A 41 -12.36 15.59 -7.94
CA LEU A 41 -11.00 15.16 -7.57
C LEU A 41 -11.04 14.00 -6.55
N ALA A 42 -11.94 14.06 -5.57
CA ALA A 42 -12.11 12.99 -4.59
C ALA A 42 -12.70 11.70 -5.20
N GLN A 43 -13.47 11.81 -6.29
CA GLN A 43 -14.05 10.66 -6.99
C GLN A 43 -13.08 10.03 -8.00
N ASN A 44 -12.21 10.83 -8.62
CA ASN A 44 -11.26 10.39 -9.63
C ASN A 44 -9.84 10.45 -9.07
N VAL A 45 -9.57 9.63 -8.05
CA VAL A 45 -8.21 9.42 -7.56
C VAL A 45 -7.53 8.46 -8.51
N ASP A 46 -6.88 9.01 -9.54
CA ASP A 46 -5.93 8.24 -10.34
C ASP A 46 -4.61 8.16 -9.57
N ASP A 47 -4.13 6.94 -9.32
CA ASP A 47 -2.86 6.69 -8.66
C ASP A 47 -1.88 6.11 -9.69
N PRO A 48 -0.95 6.93 -10.23
CA PRO A 48 0.06 6.48 -11.19
C PRO A 48 0.95 5.34 -10.68
N HIS A 49 1.01 5.15 -9.36
CA HIS A 49 1.80 4.11 -8.71
C HIS A 49 0.97 2.92 -8.21
N GLY A 50 -0.33 2.90 -8.51
CA GLY A 50 -1.27 1.88 -8.06
C GLY A 50 -0.81 0.47 -8.43
N ASP A 51 -0.37 0.25 -9.67
CA ASP A 51 0.08 -1.07 -10.13
C ASP A 51 1.33 -1.59 -9.38
N MET A 52 2.26 -0.69 -9.07
CA MET A 52 3.45 -1.02 -8.28
C MET A 52 3.05 -1.41 -6.86
N TRP A 53 2.16 -0.63 -6.24
CA TRP A 53 1.62 -0.92 -4.92
C TRP A 53 0.91 -2.29 -4.89
N LEU A 54 0.05 -2.56 -5.87
CA LEU A 54 -0.68 -3.83 -5.98
C LEU A 54 0.26 -5.02 -6.14
N THR A 55 1.29 -4.85 -6.97
CA THR A 55 2.34 -5.85 -7.14
C THR A 55 3.05 -6.12 -5.81
N TYR A 56 3.51 -5.06 -5.14
CA TYR A 56 4.18 -5.19 -3.84
C TYR A 56 3.28 -5.84 -2.79
N TYR A 57 2.04 -5.37 -2.65
CA TYR A 57 1.04 -5.87 -1.71
C TYR A 57 0.80 -7.38 -1.89
N SER A 58 0.67 -7.85 -3.13
CA SER A 58 0.49 -9.28 -3.41
C SER A 58 1.69 -10.14 -2.97
N HIS A 59 2.91 -9.60 -3.01
CA HIS A 59 4.13 -10.34 -2.65
C HIS A 59 4.40 -10.36 -1.14
N ILE A 60 3.99 -9.32 -0.41
CA ILE A 60 4.13 -9.29 1.06
C ILE A 60 2.95 -9.94 1.80
N PHE A 61 1.89 -10.30 1.07
CA PHE A 61 0.71 -10.94 1.66
C PHE A 61 1.08 -12.30 2.28
N ASN A 62 0.91 -12.40 3.59
CA ASN A 62 1.22 -13.61 4.33
C ASN A 62 -0.06 -14.43 4.61
N PRO A 63 -0.29 -15.54 3.90
CA PRO A 63 -1.50 -16.35 4.07
C PRO A 63 -1.62 -16.98 5.46
N ALA A 64 -0.50 -17.22 6.15
CA ALA A 64 -0.51 -17.77 7.50
C ALA A 64 -0.97 -16.75 8.57
N ARG A 65 -0.87 -15.44 8.27
CA ARG A 65 -1.34 -14.34 9.16
C ARG A 65 -2.78 -13.90 8.88
N LEU A 66 -3.44 -14.53 7.92
CA LEU A 66 -4.76 -14.11 7.48
C LEU A 66 -5.84 -14.50 8.50
N ASN A 67 -6.53 -13.52 9.07
CA ASN A 67 -7.77 -13.72 9.83
C ASN A 67 -8.93 -12.93 9.20
N PRO A 68 -9.78 -13.57 8.37
CA PRO A 68 -10.84 -12.89 7.66
C PRO A 68 -11.88 -12.22 8.56
N LYS A 69 -12.16 -12.80 9.74
CA LYS A 69 -13.11 -12.23 10.70
C LYS A 69 -12.60 -10.89 11.26
N VAL A 70 -11.32 -10.85 11.65
CA VAL A 70 -10.67 -9.64 12.17
C VAL A 70 -10.55 -8.59 11.07
N MET A 71 -10.17 -8.98 9.85
CA MET A 71 -10.14 -8.05 8.71
C MET A 71 -11.50 -7.39 8.46
N GLN A 72 -12.59 -8.17 8.41
CA GLN A 72 -13.94 -7.63 8.21
C GLN A 72 -14.43 -6.79 9.39
N GLY A 73 -13.98 -7.09 10.61
CA GLY A 73 -14.27 -6.30 11.80
C GLY A 73 -13.63 -4.91 11.76
N HIS A 74 -12.37 -4.81 11.30
CA HIS A 74 -11.70 -3.51 11.13
C HIS A 74 -12.17 -2.76 9.88
N LEU A 75 -12.43 -3.46 8.78
CA LEU A 75 -12.83 -2.87 7.52
C LEU A 75 -13.89 -3.73 6.81
N PRO A 76 -15.19 -3.38 6.96
CA PRO A 76 -16.27 -4.10 6.31
C PRO A 76 -16.10 -4.19 4.79
N ALA A 77 -16.40 -5.35 4.21
CA ALA A 77 -16.14 -5.65 2.80
C ALA A 77 -16.78 -4.66 1.80
N ARG A 78 -17.89 -4.01 2.18
CA ARG A 78 -18.54 -2.95 1.36
C ARG A 78 -17.63 -1.76 1.06
N PHE A 79 -16.59 -1.54 1.87
CA PHE A 79 -15.62 -0.46 1.69
C PHE A 79 -14.43 -0.86 0.84
N TRP A 80 -14.22 -2.16 0.57
CA TRP A 80 -13.08 -2.63 -0.23
C TRP A 80 -13.15 -2.15 -1.68
N LYS A 81 -14.36 -1.85 -2.20
CA LYS A 81 -14.52 -1.28 -3.54
C LYS A 81 -13.85 0.09 -3.71
N ASN A 82 -13.58 0.80 -2.61
CA ASN A 82 -12.92 2.11 -2.62
C ASN A 82 -11.41 1.98 -2.34
N LEU A 83 -10.89 0.77 -2.15
CA LEU A 83 -9.48 0.50 -1.92
C LEU A 83 -8.81 0.08 -3.22
N PRO A 84 -7.59 0.55 -3.51
CA PRO A 84 -6.85 0.08 -4.67
C PRO A 84 -6.62 -1.44 -4.60
N GLU A 85 -6.30 -1.98 -3.42
CA GLU A 85 -6.04 -3.40 -3.19
C GLU A 85 -7.31 -4.25 -3.04
N GLY A 86 -8.49 -3.63 -2.94
CA GLY A 86 -9.74 -4.31 -2.60
C GLY A 86 -10.13 -5.43 -3.57
N ALA A 87 -9.79 -5.27 -4.86
CA ALA A 87 -10.02 -6.30 -5.88
C ALA A 87 -9.12 -7.53 -5.71
N LEU A 88 -7.93 -7.38 -5.11
CA LEU A 88 -6.98 -8.47 -4.89
C LEU A 88 -7.32 -9.30 -3.65
N ILE A 89 -7.91 -8.69 -2.62
CA ILE A 89 -8.16 -9.33 -1.31
C ILE A 89 -8.94 -10.66 -1.45
N PRO A 90 -10.07 -10.76 -2.17
CA PRO A 90 -10.81 -12.02 -2.29
C PRO A 90 -10.00 -13.15 -2.94
N GLY A 91 -9.19 -12.80 -3.95
CA GLY A 91 -8.30 -13.74 -4.64
C GLY A 91 -7.22 -14.27 -3.70
N LEU A 92 -6.55 -13.38 -2.96
CA LEU A 92 -5.51 -13.74 -1.99
C LEU A 92 -6.08 -14.60 -0.84
N ILE A 93 -7.28 -14.30 -0.35
CA ILE A 93 -7.97 -15.12 0.66
C ILE A 93 -8.26 -16.52 0.12
N THR A 94 -8.74 -16.63 -1.12
CA THR A 94 -9.05 -17.92 -1.73
C THR A 94 -7.80 -18.75 -1.94
N GLN A 95 -6.73 -18.15 -2.47
CA GLN A 95 -5.41 -18.78 -2.62
C GLN A 95 -4.82 -19.24 -1.28
N ALA A 96 -4.98 -18.44 -0.21
CA ALA A 96 -4.55 -18.81 1.13
C ALA A 96 -5.28 -20.05 1.67
N ARG A 97 -6.56 -20.21 1.33
CA ARG A 97 -7.37 -21.39 1.73
C ARG A 97 -7.02 -22.64 0.93
N THR A 98 -6.74 -22.51 -0.37
CA THR A 98 -6.43 -23.65 -1.26
C THR A 98 -4.96 -24.09 -1.17
N GLY A 99 -4.03 -23.17 -0.86
CA GLY A 99 -2.59 -23.46 -0.77
C GLY A 99 -2.15 -24.33 0.41
N LYS A 100 -3.08 -24.73 1.28
CA LYS A 100 -2.84 -25.20 2.66
C LYS A 100 -2.11 -24.12 3.46
N GLN A 101 -2.55 -23.87 4.69
CA GLN A 101 -1.86 -22.97 5.64
C GLN A 101 -0.42 -23.41 6.00
N GLN A 102 0.18 -24.35 5.28
CA GLN A 102 1.46 -25.00 5.57
C GLN A 102 2.69 -24.24 5.06
N ASP A 103 2.62 -23.49 3.96
CA ASP A 103 3.86 -23.06 3.28
C ASP A 103 4.20 -21.57 3.46
N GLY A 104 3.34 -20.74 4.08
CA GLY A 104 3.64 -19.33 4.38
C GLY A 104 3.99 -18.43 3.18
N GLN A 105 3.88 -18.93 1.94
CA GLN A 105 4.26 -18.26 0.70
C GLN A 105 3.12 -18.33 -0.33
N ALA A 106 2.99 -17.28 -1.15
CA ALA A 106 2.08 -17.29 -2.30
C ALA A 106 2.49 -18.36 -3.33
N SER A 107 1.53 -19.05 -3.95
CA SER A 107 1.77 -20.13 -4.91
C SER A 107 2.59 -19.69 -6.13
N SER A 108 2.56 -18.40 -6.49
CA SER A 108 3.38 -17.79 -7.55
C SER A 108 4.87 -17.67 -7.20
N ILE A 109 5.23 -17.73 -5.91
CA ILE A 109 6.60 -17.62 -5.41
C ILE A 109 7.24 -19.01 -5.26
N LYS A 110 6.44 -20.07 -5.04
CA LYS A 110 6.87 -21.46 -4.82
C LYS A 110 7.78 -22.03 -5.93
N GLY A 111 7.77 -21.44 -7.14
CA GLY A 111 8.61 -21.85 -8.27
C GLY A 111 9.75 -20.87 -8.65
N ARG A 112 9.87 -19.71 -7.99
CA ARG A 112 10.93 -18.73 -8.32
C ARG A 112 12.16 -19.02 -7.47
N GLY A 113 13.18 -19.63 -8.10
CA GLY A 113 14.49 -19.83 -7.46
C GLY A 113 15.07 -18.52 -6.96
N GLY A 114 15.49 -18.48 -5.70
CA GLY A 114 16.06 -17.27 -5.08
C GLY A 114 17.24 -16.75 -5.88
N LYS A 115 17.22 -15.46 -6.22
CA LYS A 115 18.32 -14.83 -6.96
C LYS A 115 19.50 -14.66 -6.01
N ARG A 116 20.57 -15.46 -6.18
CA ARG A 116 21.84 -15.23 -5.47
C ARG A 116 22.43 -13.91 -5.96
N ILE A 117 22.52 -12.93 -5.07
CA ILE A 117 23.29 -11.72 -5.31
C ILE A 117 24.76 -12.12 -5.12
N ALA A 118 25.53 -12.18 -6.22
CA ALA A 118 26.97 -12.29 -6.12
C ALA A 118 27.49 -11.00 -5.48
N LEU A 119 27.97 -11.08 -4.24
CA LEU A 119 28.82 -10.04 -3.68
C LEU A 119 30.07 -9.96 -4.57
N GLY A 120 30.20 -8.88 -5.31
CA GLY A 120 31.39 -8.62 -6.11
C GLY A 120 32.61 -8.60 -5.20
N ASP A 121 33.61 -9.41 -5.54
CA ASP A 121 34.92 -9.48 -4.88
C ASP A 121 35.61 -8.12 -5.07
N GLY A 122 35.44 -7.24 -4.10
CA GLY A 122 36.10 -5.94 -4.04
C GLY A 122 37.59 -6.14 -3.84
N GLU A 123 38.34 -5.84 -4.90
CA GLU A 123 39.75 -5.44 -4.93
C GLU A 123 40.55 -5.67 -3.64
N ARG A 124 41.26 -6.81 -3.59
CA ARG A 124 42.43 -6.96 -2.71
C ARG A 124 43.52 -6.00 -3.16
N GLY A 125 43.51 -4.79 -2.61
CA GLY A 125 44.62 -3.85 -2.66
C GLY A 125 45.87 -4.47 -2.04
N SER A 126 46.91 -4.55 -2.86
CA SER A 126 48.24 -5.04 -2.55
C SER A 126 48.91 -4.24 -1.43
N ALA A 127 49.60 -4.95 -0.54
CA ALA A 127 50.49 -4.43 0.49
C ALA A 127 51.66 -3.61 -0.08
N VAL A 128 52.09 -2.56 0.63
CA VAL A 128 53.51 -2.19 0.82
C VAL A 128 53.67 -1.56 2.21
N ASN A 129 54.53 -2.20 3.02
CA ASN A 129 55.04 -1.72 4.30
C ASN A 129 55.89 -0.45 4.13
N SER A 130 55.80 0.46 5.08
CA SER A 130 56.80 1.51 5.31
C SER A 130 57.87 0.99 6.27
N GLU A 131 59.10 0.88 5.76
CA GLU A 131 60.37 1.05 6.49
C GLU A 131 61.28 1.90 5.61
#